data_AF-A0A8T4UMM3-F1
#
_entry.id   AF-A0A8T4UMM3-F1
#
_cell.length_a   1.000
_cell.length_b   1.000
_cell.length_c   1.000
_cell.angle_alpha   90.00
_cell.angle_beta   90.00
_cell.angle_gamma   90.00
#
_symmetry.space_group_name_H-M   'P 1'
#
loop_
_entity.id
_entity.type
_entity.pdbx_description
1 polymer ?
#
loop_
_entity_poly.entity_id
_entity_poly.type
_entity_poly.pdbx_seq_one_letter_code
_entity_poly.pdbx_strand_id
1 'polypeptide(L)' 'HKMAKIKTILENPANRHYVRRNIITKGSVIDTDLGKARVTNKPGQEGAINAILI' A
#
# COMPACT_ATOMS: atom_id res chain seq x y z
N HIS A 1 -3.88 -14.88 7.46
CA HIS A 1 -3.59 -13.47 7.14
C HIS A 1 -3.20 -12.74 8.40
N LYS A 2 -2.10 -11.98 8.40
CA LYS A 2 -1.69 -11.17 9.55
C LYS A 2 -2.03 -9.71 9.26
N MET A 3 -2.78 -9.08 10.15
CA MET A 3 -3.05 -7.65 10.05
C MET A 3 -1.80 -6.88 10.52
N ALA A 4 -1.40 -5.87 9.75
CA ALA A 4 -0.29 -5.00 10.07
C ALA A 4 -0.76 -3.55 9.96
N LYS A 5 -0.24 -2.65 10.81
CA LYS A 5 -0.52 -1.23 10.65
C LYS A 5 0.36 -0.66 9.54
N ILE A 6 -0.26 0.20 8.73
CA ILE A 6 0.41 0.95 7.68
C ILE A 6 0.97 2.22 8.33
N LYS A 7 2.28 2.43 8.23
CA LYS A 7 2.96 3.63 8.74
C LYS A 7 2.93 4.75 7.72
N THR A 8 3.35 4.44 6.49
CA THR A 8 3.42 5.42 5.40
C THR A 8 3.42 4.75 4.03
N ILE A 9 3.27 5.53 2.97
CA ILE A 9 3.44 5.08 1.58
C ILE A 9 4.82 5.52 1.13
N LEU A 10 5.60 4.60 0.58
CA LEU A 10 6.95 4.88 0.08
C LEU A 10 6.92 5.23 -1.40
N GLU A 11 6.14 4.49 -2.18
CA GLU A 11 6.11 4.63 -3.63
C GLU A 11 4.72 4.30 -4.17
N ASN A 12 4.31 5.03 -5.20
CA ASN A 12 3.08 4.73 -5.93
C ASN A 12 3.34 4.78 -7.45
N PRO A 13 3.26 3.64 -8.17
CA PRO A 13 3.53 3.59 -9.60
C PRO A 13 2.45 4.30 -10.44
N ALA A 14 1.24 4.50 -9.91
CA ALA A 14 0.19 5.19 -10.63
C ALA A 14 0.45 6.70 -10.73
N ASN A 15 1.02 7.30 -9.68
CA ASN A 15 1.39 8.72 -9.67
C ASN A 15 2.32 9.02 -8.48
N ARG A 16 3.48 9.62 -8.74
CA ARG A 16 4.42 10.02 -7.67
C ARG A 16 3.81 11.02 -6.66
N HIS A 17 2.87 11.85 -7.10
CA HIS A 17 2.16 12.80 -6.23
C HIS A 17 1.13 12.11 -5.30
N TYR A 18 0.78 10.85 -5.53
CA TYR A 18 -0.14 10.10 -4.65
C TYR A 18 0.50 9.74 -3.33
N VAL A 19 1.81 9.55 -3.31
CA VAL A 19 2.58 9.35 -2.08
C VAL A 19 2.37 10.53 -1.12
N ARG A 20 2.43 11.77 -1.63
CA ARG A 20 2.23 12.99 -0.83
C ARG A 20 0.80 13.17 -0.31
N ARG A 21 -0.19 12.58 -0.99
CA ARG A 21 -1.62 12.66 -0.64
C ARG A 21 -2.10 11.41 0.11
N ASN A 22 -1.20 10.51 0.48
CA ASN A 22 -1.50 9.22 1.09
C ASN A 22 -2.53 8.37 0.30
N ILE A 23 -2.51 8.45 -1.03
CA ILE A 23 -3.41 7.68 -1.89
C ILE A 23 -2.78 6.31 -2.19
N ILE A 24 -3.49 5.24 -1.80
CA ILE A 24 -3.09 3.85 -2.01
C ILE A 24 -3.77 3.30 -3.26
N THR A 25 -2.98 2.77 -4.18
CA THR A 25 -3.46 2.08 -5.39
C THR A 25 -2.77 0.73 -5.53
N LYS A 26 -3.30 -0.12 -6.43
CA LYS A 26 -2.65 -1.38 -6.81
C LYS A 26 -1.21 -1.11 -7.25
N GLY A 27 -0.27 -1.86 -6.68
CA GLY A 27 1.16 -1.76 -6.96
C GLY A 27 1.91 -0.74 -6.08
N SER A 28 1.22 0.01 -5.21
CA SER A 28 1.88 0.91 -4.27
C SER A 28 2.76 0.14 -3.28
N VAL A 29 3.92 0.70 -2.95
CA VAL A 29 4.79 0.19 -1.89
C VAL A 29 4.49 0.98 -0.62
N ILE A 30 4.09 0.24 0.41
CA ILE A 30 3.72 0.77 1.71
C ILE A 30 4.70 0.27 2.77
N ASP A 31 4.97 1.11 3.76
CA ASP A 31 5.72 0.75 4.94
C ASP A 31 4.75 0.29 6.03
N THR A 32 5.01 -0.89 6.59
CA THR A 32 4.17 -1.51 7.62
C THR A 32 5.00 -1.91 8.83
N ASP A 33 4.37 -2.23 9.95
CA ASP A 33 5.08 -2.73 11.15
C ASP A 33 5.91 -4.01 10.90
N LEU A 34 5.58 -4.77 9.85
CA LEU A 34 6.28 -5.99 9.46
C LEU A 34 7.38 -5.74 8.41
N GLY A 35 7.52 -4.52 7.92
CA GLY A 35 8.43 -4.16 6.83
C GLY A 35 7.72 -3.59 5.61
N LYS A 36 8.43 -3.50 4.50
CA LYS A 36 7.90 -2.99 3.23
C LYS A 36 6.98 -4.01 2.60
N ALA A 37 5.83 -3.55 2.10
CA ALA A 37 4.87 -4.42 1.43
C ALA A 37 4.37 -3.77 0.13
N ARG A 38 4.09 -4.59 -0.89
CA ARG A 38 3.48 -4.15 -2.15
C ARG A 38 2.00 -4.49 -2.18
N VAL A 39 1.17 -3.50 -2.42
CA VAL A 39 -0.29 -3.67 -2.56
C VAL A 39 -0.60 -4.45 -3.83
N THR A 40 -1.34 -5.54 -3.73
CA THR A 40 -1.66 -6.44 -4.86
C THR A 40 -3.07 -6.24 -5.40
N ASN A 41 -3.97 -5.70 -4.59
CA ASN A 41 -5.37 -5.52 -4.95
C ASN A 41 -5.74 -4.05 -5.23
N LYS A 42 -7.01 -3.79 -5.62
CA LYS A 42 -7.55 -2.43 -5.79
C LYS A 42 -8.42 -2.07 -4.57
N PRO A 43 -7.89 -1.33 -3.58
CA PRO A 43 -8.59 -1.10 -2.32
C PRO A 43 -9.95 -0.42 -2.49
N GLY A 44 -10.07 0.51 -3.46
CA GLY A 44 -11.31 1.22 -3.73
C GLY A 44 -12.45 0.37 -4.30
N GLN A 45 -12.16 -0.85 -4.80
CA GLN A 45 -13.19 -1.78 -5.30
C GLN A 45 -13.50 -2.91 -4.32
N GLU A 46 -12.48 -3.38 -3.58
CA GLU A 46 -12.61 -4.54 -2.69
C GLU A 46 -12.88 -4.17 -1.22
N GLY A 47 -12.66 -2.93 -0.80
CA GLY A 47 -12.86 -2.48 0.58
C GLY A 47 -11.81 -2.98 1.59
N ALA A 48 -10.83 -3.77 1.14
CA ALA A 48 -9.70 -4.23 1.95
C ALA A 48 -8.36 -3.89 1.27
N ILE A 49 -7.28 -3.80 2.04
CA ILE A 49 -5.92 -3.62 1.50
C ILE A 49 -5.17 -4.94 1.67
N ASN A 50 -4.86 -5.59 0.55
CA ASN A 50 -4.04 -6.79 0.49
C ASN A 50 -2.67 -6.43 -0.05
N ALA A 51 -1.62 -6.88 0.65
CA ALA A 51 -0.24 -6.61 0.27
C ALA A 51 0.67 -7.81 0.56
N ILE A 52 1.78 -7.89 -0.17
CA ILE A 52 2.82 -8.92 -0.01
C ILE A 52 4.10 -8.25 0.47
N LEU A 53 4.74 -8.80 1.51
CA LEU A 53 6.03 -8.31 2.01
C LEU A 53 7.12 -8.46 0.94
N ILE A 54 7.99 -7.46 0.85
CA ILE A 54 9.13 -7.40 -0.08
C ILE A 54 10.43 -7.42 0.72
#